data_AF-A0A4Y2UBE1-F1
#
_entry.id   AF-A0A4Y2UBE1-F1
#
_cell.length_a   1.000
_cell.length_b   1.000
_cell.length_c   1.000
_cell.angle_alpha   90.00
_cell.angle_beta   90.00
_cell.angle_gamma   90.00
#
_symmetry.space_group_name_H-M   'P 1'
#
loop_
_entity.id
_entity.type
_entity.pdbx_description
1 polymer ?
#
loop_
_entity_poly.entity_id
_entity_poly.type
_entity_poly.pdbx_seq_one_letter_code
_entity_poly.pdbx_strand_id
1 'polypeptide(L)'
;MSGFSNSSLGCDCEPPKMRGIGTECLFVESQKQCRCPKGYKSPKNDFCEDINECLNATACPANTDCENLPGSYKCQCKKGFKVKNPLLDPKKFGCEDINECAEHPCTGQNTICVNTPGSYDCKCKDGYYPTSPTSGLYYNPKYATCNKEETQWRSASIALGVILSVGIIGVGSYVFYRRKGYQR
;
A
#
# COMPACT_ATOMS: atom_id res chain seq x y z
N MET A 1 43.31 10.76 4.99
CA MET A 1 41.95 11.17 5.39
C MET A 1 41.04 9.97 5.17
N SER A 2 40.94 9.05 6.13
CA SER A 2 39.99 7.94 6.04
C SER A 2 38.61 8.49 6.38
N GLY A 3 37.77 8.63 5.35
CA GLY A 3 36.37 9.00 5.51
C GLY A 3 35.64 7.86 6.20
N PHE A 4 35.46 7.99 7.52
CA PHE A 4 34.52 7.14 8.24
C PHE A 4 33.11 7.57 7.84
N SER A 5 32.32 6.64 7.29
CA SER A 5 30.88 6.84 7.13
C SER A 5 30.25 7.04 8.51
N ASN A 6 29.15 7.78 8.60
CA ASN A 6 28.41 8.00 9.86
C ASN A 6 27.92 6.70 10.54
N SER A 7 28.09 5.54 9.91
CA SER A 7 27.73 4.20 10.40
C SER A 7 28.90 3.43 11.03
N SER A 8 30.11 4.00 11.03
CA SER A 8 31.33 3.37 11.53
C SER A 8 32.07 4.29 12.49
N LEU A 9 32.26 3.85 13.73
CA LEU A 9 32.98 4.58 14.76
C LEU A 9 34.38 3.97 14.94
N GLY A 10 35.41 4.81 14.81
CA GLY A 10 36.81 4.36 14.94
C GLY A 10 37.25 4.25 16.39
N CYS A 11 37.94 3.16 16.75
CA CYS A 11 38.65 3.02 18.02
C CYS A 11 40.14 3.28 17.82
N ASP A 12 40.56 4.54 17.91
CA ASP A 12 41.97 4.83 18.04
C ASP A 12 42.32 4.79 19.54
N CYS A 13 43.03 3.74 19.94
CA CYS A 13 43.58 3.64 21.30
C CYS A 13 45.06 3.28 21.32
N GLU A 14 45.79 3.78 20.32
CA GLU A 14 47.25 3.83 20.36
C GLU A 14 47.69 5.14 21.05
N PRO A 15 48.73 5.13 21.90
CA PRO A 15 49.31 6.38 22.40
C PRO A 15 49.74 7.28 21.22
N PRO A 16 49.42 8.59 21.19
CA PRO A 16 48.81 9.43 22.24
C PRO A 16 47.28 9.55 22.16
N LYS A 17 46.63 8.90 21.18
CA LYS A 17 45.19 9.00 20.93
C LYS A 17 44.49 7.86 21.65
N MET A 18 44.13 8.11 22.92
CA MET A 18 43.19 7.27 23.69
C MET A 18 41.74 7.73 23.50
N ARG A 19 41.36 8.12 22.28
CA ARG A 19 40.04 8.70 21.99
C ARG A 19 39.59 8.26 20.59
N GLY A 20 38.68 7.30 20.57
CA GLY A 20 37.82 7.08 19.41
C GLY A 20 36.60 8.01 19.44
N ILE A 21 35.96 8.21 18.28
CA ILE A 21 34.73 9.00 18.20
C ILE A 21 33.60 8.18 18.85
N GLY A 22 33.26 8.51 20.09
CA GLY A 22 32.18 7.86 20.82
C GLY A 22 32.49 6.46 21.35
N THR A 23 33.70 5.91 21.21
CA THR A 23 34.07 4.57 21.70
C THR A 23 34.95 4.64 22.95
N GLU A 24 34.80 3.70 23.87
CA GLU A 24 35.67 3.56 25.05
C GLU A 24 36.70 2.46 24.81
N CYS A 25 37.95 2.67 25.24
CA CYS A 25 39.03 1.71 25.07
C CYS A 25 39.38 1.07 26.42
N LEU A 26 39.23 -0.24 26.50
CA LEU A 26 39.46 -1.01 27.72
C LEU A 26 40.63 -1.96 27.55
N PHE A 27 41.35 -2.23 28.64
CA PHE A 27 42.36 -3.28 28.70
C PHE A 27 41.78 -4.47 29.45
N VAL A 28 41.58 -5.58 28.76
CA VAL A 28 41.09 -6.84 29.34
C VAL A 28 42.16 -7.90 29.13
N GLU A 29 42.69 -8.47 30.21
CA GLU A 29 43.70 -9.55 30.17
C GLU A 29 44.89 -9.26 29.24
N SER A 30 45.42 -8.03 29.29
CA SER A 30 46.53 -7.56 28.44
C SER A 30 46.21 -7.42 26.95
N GLN A 31 44.95 -7.59 26.53
CA GLN A 31 44.45 -7.24 25.20
C GLN A 31 43.66 -5.93 25.24
N LYS A 32 43.87 -5.09 24.23
CA LYS A 32 43.16 -3.84 24.03
C LYS A 32 41.81 -4.14 23.35
N GLN A 33 40.70 -3.81 24.01
CA GLN A 33 39.35 -4.05 23.50
C GLN A 33 38.58 -2.74 23.30
N CYS A 34 37.91 -2.64 22.15
CA CYS A 34 36.91 -1.62 21.90
C CYS A 34 35.63 -1.93 22.67
N ARG A 35 35.23 -1.02 23.55
CA ARG A 35 33.85 -0.98 24.01
C ARG A 35 33.04 -0.06 23.12
N CYS A 36 32.20 -0.67 22.31
CA CYS A 36 31.28 0.05 21.43
C CYS A 36 30.10 0.65 22.21
N PRO A 37 29.56 1.81 21.76
CA PRO A 37 28.28 2.30 22.22
C PRO A 37 27.16 1.29 22.03
N LYS A 38 26.06 1.52 22.75
CA LYS A 38 24.81 0.78 22.50
C LYS A 38 24.40 0.95 21.03
N GLY A 39 23.98 -0.15 20.40
CA GLY A 39 23.60 -0.18 18.99
C GLY A 39 24.78 -0.43 18.04
N TYR A 40 25.99 -0.64 18.55
CA TYR A 40 27.18 -0.94 17.75
C TYR A 40 27.84 -2.24 18.21
N LYS A 41 28.50 -2.95 17.28
CA LYS A 41 29.31 -4.14 17.55
C LYS A 41 30.71 -3.98 16.95
N SER A 42 31.70 -4.68 17.50
CA SER A 42 33.06 -4.68 16.97
C SER A 42 33.35 -6.00 16.25
N PRO A 43 33.40 -6.03 14.90
CA PRO A 43 33.73 -7.25 14.14
C PRO A 43 35.22 -7.57 14.22
N LYS A 44 36.04 -6.52 14.29
CA LYS A 44 37.49 -6.52 14.46
C LYS A 44 37.78 -5.37 15.41
N ASN A 45 38.58 -5.63 16.46
CA ASN A 45 38.80 -4.80 17.66
C ASN A 45 39.40 -3.39 17.43
N ASP A 46 39.24 -2.84 16.23
CA ASP A 46 39.77 -1.58 15.71
C ASP A 46 38.64 -0.57 15.38
N PHE A 47 37.40 -1.05 15.18
CA PHE A 47 36.25 -0.19 14.92
C PHE A 47 34.94 -0.82 15.40
N CYS A 48 33.95 0.04 15.59
CA CYS A 48 32.58 -0.30 15.92
C CYS A 48 31.72 -0.02 14.69
N GLU A 49 30.99 -1.03 14.23
CA GLU A 49 29.99 -0.90 13.18
C GLU A 49 28.59 -0.90 13.78
N ASP A 50 27.70 -0.14 13.15
CA ASP A 50 26.29 -0.11 13.49
C ASP A 50 25.66 -1.51 13.39
N ILE A 51 24.85 -1.87 14.38
CA ILE A 51 24.08 -3.11 14.35
C ILE A 51 22.83 -2.86 13.51
N ASN A 52 22.72 -3.50 12.35
CA ASN A 52 21.47 -3.42 11.61
C ASN A 52 20.38 -4.29 12.26
N GLU A 53 19.57 -3.70 13.14
CA GLU A 53 18.51 -4.45 13.83
C GLU A 53 17.40 -4.91 12.86
N CYS A 54 17.24 -4.27 11.70
CA CYS A 54 16.24 -4.66 10.71
C CYS A 54 16.52 -6.00 10.03
N LEU A 55 17.73 -6.56 10.18
CA LEU A 55 18.02 -7.93 9.78
C LEU A 55 17.40 -8.97 10.72
N ASN A 56 16.96 -8.55 11.91
CA ASN A 56 16.21 -9.39 12.83
C ASN A 56 14.70 -9.24 12.57
N ALA A 57 14.05 -10.34 12.19
CA ALA A 57 12.62 -10.38 11.91
C ALA A 57 11.73 -9.95 13.10
N THR A 58 12.24 -10.01 14.33
CA THR A 58 11.51 -9.60 15.54
C THR A 58 11.82 -8.17 15.99
N ALA A 59 12.64 -7.42 15.25
CA ALA A 59 13.00 -6.05 15.64
C ALA A 59 11.79 -5.12 15.63
N CYS A 60 10.91 -5.27 14.64
CA CYS A 60 9.70 -4.50 14.51
C CYS A 60 8.45 -5.40 14.55
N PRO A 61 7.36 -4.96 15.21
CA PRO A 61 6.11 -5.71 15.31
C PRO A 61 5.35 -5.76 13.96
N ALA A 62 4.28 -6.55 13.91
CA ALA A 62 3.46 -6.69 12.71
C ALA A 62 2.95 -5.35 12.16
N ASN A 63 2.74 -5.30 10.84
CA ASN A 63 2.26 -4.12 10.10
C ASN A 63 3.16 -2.88 10.21
N THR A 64 4.44 -3.07 10.47
CA THR A 64 5.45 -2.00 10.45
C THR A 64 6.58 -2.30 9.46
N ASP A 65 7.23 -1.24 9.00
CA ASP A 65 8.48 -1.28 8.26
C ASP A 65 9.62 -0.82 9.17
N CYS A 66 10.76 -1.52 9.08
CA CYS A 66 11.96 -1.23 9.87
C CYS A 66 12.91 -0.32 9.08
N GLU A 67 13.40 0.74 9.71
CA GLU A 67 14.45 1.60 9.19
C GLU A 67 15.64 1.59 10.14
N ASN A 68 16.78 1.13 9.64
CA ASN A 68 18.03 1.08 10.38
C ASN A 68 18.65 2.49 10.48
N LEU A 69 19.13 2.87 11.66
CA LEU A 69 19.70 4.18 11.94
C LEU A 69 21.06 4.01 12.64
N PRO A 70 22.01 4.95 12.51
CA PRO A 70 23.25 4.84 13.27
C PRO A 70 23.02 4.77 14.79
N GLY A 71 23.34 3.63 15.40
CA GLY A 71 23.18 3.30 16.81
C GLY A 71 21.78 2.91 17.27
N SER A 72 20.83 2.77 16.34
CA SER A 72 19.43 2.47 16.67
C SER A 72 18.62 2.05 15.44
N TYR A 73 17.32 1.93 15.61
CA TYR A 73 16.39 1.71 14.51
C TYR A 73 15.03 2.25 14.89
N LYS A 74 14.22 2.58 13.90
CA LYS A 74 12.81 2.94 14.10
C LYS A 74 11.91 2.02 13.31
N CYS A 75 10.73 1.76 13.87
CA CYS A 75 9.65 1.07 13.19
C CYS A 75 8.61 2.11 12.81
N GLN A 76 8.05 2.03 11.61
CA GLN A 76 7.00 2.93 11.14
C GLN A 76 5.83 2.10 10.64
N CYS A 77 4.59 2.56 10.80
CA CYS A 77 3.44 1.84 10.26
C CYS A 77 3.57 1.72 8.73
N LYS A 78 3.23 0.52 8.21
CA LYS A 78 3.07 0.33 6.77
C LYS A 78 1.99 1.28 6.24
N LYS A 79 2.06 1.58 4.94
CA LYS A 79 1.01 2.35 4.27
C LYS A 79 -0.36 1.69 4.46
N GLY A 80 -1.36 2.49 4.84
CA GLY A 80 -2.72 2.01 5.15
C GLY A 80 -2.89 1.52 6.59
N PHE A 81 -1.87 1.65 7.44
CA PHE A 81 -1.93 1.28 8.86
C PHE A 81 -1.63 2.49 9.76
N LYS A 82 -2.16 2.47 10.98
CA LYS A 82 -1.94 3.49 12.00
C LYS A 82 -1.72 2.88 13.38
N VAL A 83 -1.08 3.63 14.28
CA VAL A 83 -1.11 3.29 15.70
C VAL A 83 -2.51 3.55 16.27
N LYS A 84 -2.95 2.71 17.19
CA LYS A 84 -4.27 2.86 17.85
C LYS A 84 -4.44 4.21 18.54
N ASN A 85 -3.36 4.79 19.03
CA ASN A 85 -3.33 6.12 19.62
C ASN A 85 -2.03 6.83 19.18
N PRO A 86 -2.08 8.11 18.74
CA PRO A 86 -0.89 8.88 18.33
C PRO A 86 0.25 8.97 19.37
N LEU A 87 -0.04 8.73 20.65
CA LEU A 87 0.94 8.73 21.74
C LEU A 87 1.70 7.40 21.88
N LEU A 88 1.33 6.35 21.14
CA LEU A 88 1.96 5.04 21.21
C LEU A 88 3.10 4.91 20.20
N ASP A 89 4.21 4.29 20.65
CA ASP A 89 5.33 3.97 19.79
C ASP A 89 5.03 2.74 18.92
N PRO A 90 5.02 2.84 17.58
CA PRO A 90 4.81 1.71 16.68
C PRO A 90 5.84 0.59 16.89
N LYS A 91 7.05 0.90 17.37
CA LYS A 91 8.08 -0.09 17.70
C LYS A 91 7.69 -1.02 18.85
N LYS A 92 6.79 -0.58 19.74
CA LYS A 92 6.32 -1.36 20.90
C LYS A 92 4.92 -1.93 20.73
N PHE A 93 4.03 -1.18 20.08
CA PHE A 93 2.61 -1.51 20.02
C PHE A 93 2.13 -2.00 18.64
N GLY A 94 2.96 -1.88 17.61
CA GLY A 94 2.58 -2.20 16.24
C GLY A 94 1.50 -1.26 15.69
N CYS A 95 0.96 -1.65 14.54
CA CYS A 95 -0.03 -0.85 13.82
C CYS A 95 -1.26 -1.68 13.44
N GLU A 96 -2.41 -1.03 13.48
CA GLU A 96 -3.70 -1.57 13.06
C GLU A 96 -4.09 -1.00 11.70
N ASP A 97 -4.91 -1.76 10.98
CA ASP A 97 -5.43 -1.38 9.68
C ASP A 97 -6.31 -0.13 9.80
N ILE A 98 -6.12 0.83 8.89
CA ILE A 98 -7.01 1.99 8.80
C ILE A 98 -8.28 1.53 8.11
N ASN A 99 -9.42 1.63 8.78
CA ASN A 99 -10.69 1.36 8.12
C ASN A 99 -11.13 2.55 7.28
N GLU A 100 -10.69 2.61 6.03
CA GLU A 100 -11.03 3.74 5.16
C GLU A 100 -12.52 3.74 4.79
N CYS A 101 -13.24 2.61 4.89
CA CYS A 101 -14.69 2.61 4.70
C CYS A 101 -15.46 3.36 5.80
N ALA A 102 -14.91 3.43 7.01
CA ALA A 102 -15.49 4.18 8.12
C ALA A 102 -15.14 5.67 8.05
N GLU A 103 -13.95 6.02 7.55
CA GLU A 103 -13.47 7.40 7.49
C GLU A 103 -13.78 8.10 6.16
N HIS A 104 -13.60 7.39 5.04
CA HIS A 104 -13.68 7.89 3.66
C HIS A 104 -14.45 6.90 2.75
N PRO A 105 -15.76 6.75 2.95
CA PRO A 105 -16.56 5.80 2.20
C PRO A 105 -16.56 6.10 0.69
N CYS A 106 -16.82 5.07 -0.11
CA CYS A 106 -16.99 5.19 -1.55
C CYS A 106 -18.05 6.24 -1.91
N THR A 107 -17.71 7.16 -2.81
CA THR A 107 -18.59 8.28 -3.18
C THR A 107 -19.44 7.99 -4.43
N GLY A 108 -19.12 6.92 -5.16
CA GLY A 108 -19.83 6.52 -6.37
C GLY A 108 -21.26 6.02 -6.09
N GLN A 109 -22.22 6.38 -6.94
CA GLN A 109 -23.59 5.92 -6.78
C GLN A 109 -23.70 4.40 -7.00
N ASN A 110 -24.54 3.75 -6.21
CA ASN A 110 -24.75 2.29 -6.23
C ASN A 110 -23.47 1.47 -5.99
N THR A 111 -22.56 2.02 -5.19
CA THR A 111 -21.36 1.32 -4.73
C THR A 111 -21.52 0.80 -3.30
N ILE A 112 -20.66 -0.15 -2.94
CA ILE A 112 -20.40 -0.65 -1.59
C ILE A 112 -18.90 -0.57 -1.32
N CYS A 113 -18.53 -0.18 -0.10
CA CYS A 113 -17.15 -0.15 0.36
C CYS A 113 -16.78 -1.46 1.05
N VAL A 114 -15.61 -2.00 0.73
CA VAL A 114 -15.04 -3.19 1.35
C VAL A 114 -13.64 -2.85 1.87
N ASN A 115 -13.47 -2.89 3.18
CA ASN A 115 -12.18 -2.65 3.82
C ASN A 115 -11.26 -3.86 3.63
N THR A 116 -9.97 -3.62 3.39
CA THR A 116 -8.96 -4.66 3.16
C THR A 116 -7.67 -4.31 3.91
N PRO A 117 -6.82 -5.28 4.28
CA PRO A 117 -5.57 -4.94 4.97
C PRO A 117 -4.67 -3.99 4.15
N GLY A 118 -4.44 -2.78 4.65
CA GLY A 118 -3.66 -1.71 4.05
C GLY A 118 -4.38 -0.90 2.97
N SER A 119 -5.67 -1.15 2.71
CA SER A 119 -6.44 -0.42 1.70
C SER A 119 -7.96 -0.65 1.75
N TYR A 120 -8.68 -0.15 0.76
CA TYR A 120 -10.09 -0.45 0.58
C TYR A 120 -10.49 -0.47 -0.88
N ASP A 121 -11.54 -1.23 -1.16
CA ASP A 121 -12.13 -1.37 -2.48
C ASP A 121 -13.56 -0.82 -2.52
N CYS A 122 -13.89 -0.19 -3.63
CA CYS A 122 -15.26 0.21 -3.97
C CYS A 122 -15.78 -0.69 -5.08
N LYS A 123 -16.90 -1.36 -4.82
CA LYS A 123 -17.53 -2.31 -5.75
C LYS A 123 -18.96 -1.89 -6.03
N CYS A 124 -19.50 -2.28 -7.18
CA CYS A 124 -20.91 -2.08 -7.46
C CYS A 124 -21.78 -2.99 -6.59
N LYS A 125 -22.94 -2.49 -6.18
CA LYS A 125 -23.99 -3.34 -5.56
C LYS A 125 -24.46 -4.41 -6.53
N ASP A 126 -25.02 -5.49 -6.01
CA ASP A 126 -25.53 -6.59 -6.82
C ASP A 126 -26.51 -6.11 -7.91
N GLY A 127 -26.28 -6.55 -9.14
CA GLY A 127 -27.07 -6.14 -10.32
C GLY A 127 -26.69 -4.79 -10.93
N TYR A 128 -25.66 -4.12 -10.40
CA TYR A 128 -25.08 -2.91 -10.97
C TYR A 128 -23.67 -3.21 -11.49
N TYR A 129 -23.26 -2.47 -12.53
CA TYR A 129 -21.96 -2.63 -13.16
C TYR A 129 -21.24 -1.28 -13.23
N PRO A 130 -19.91 -1.24 -13.36
CA PRO A 130 -19.19 0.02 -13.49
C PRO A 130 -19.50 0.67 -14.84
N THR A 131 -19.86 1.95 -14.85
CA THR A 131 -19.89 2.74 -16.10
C THR A 131 -18.47 2.81 -16.67
N SER A 132 -18.26 2.40 -17.92
CA SER A 132 -17.01 2.75 -18.60
C SER A 132 -16.93 4.29 -18.69
N PRO A 133 -15.83 4.93 -18.28
CA PRO A 133 -15.73 6.38 -18.41
C PRO A 133 -15.77 6.73 -19.89
N THR A 134 -16.71 7.59 -20.30
CA THR A 134 -16.84 8.07 -21.68
C THR A 134 -15.70 9.00 -22.11
N SER A 135 -14.84 9.39 -21.18
CA SER A 135 -13.58 10.08 -21.41
C SER A 135 -12.47 9.17 -20.88
N GLY A 136 -11.51 8.77 -21.73
CA GLY A 136 -10.41 7.86 -21.40
C GLY A 136 -9.40 8.38 -20.37
N LEU A 137 -9.87 8.93 -19.25
CA LEU A 137 -9.08 9.35 -18.11
C LEU A 137 -9.25 8.32 -16.99
N TYR A 138 -8.12 7.76 -16.57
CA TYR A 138 -7.85 6.90 -15.41
C TYR A 138 -9.10 6.43 -14.63
N TYR A 139 -9.58 5.22 -14.94
CA TYR A 139 -10.62 4.56 -14.16
C TYR A 139 -10.15 4.39 -12.70
N ASN A 140 -10.75 5.16 -11.79
CA ASN A 140 -10.53 5.00 -10.36
C ASN A 140 -11.78 4.35 -9.74
N PRO A 141 -11.69 3.08 -9.29
CA PRO A 141 -12.82 2.39 -8.68
C PRO A 141 -13.42 3.15 -7.50
N LYS A 142 -12.61 3.97 -6.81
CA LYS A 142 -13.04 4.76 -5.63
C LYS A 142 -14.09 5.82 -5.96
N TYR A 143 -14.21 6.20 -7.23
CA TYR A 143 -15.17 7.19 -7.74
C TYR A 143 -16.10 6.60 -8.81
N ALA A 144 -16.12 5.28 -8.99
CA ALA A 144 -16.89 4.65 -10.05
C ALA A 144 -18.39 4.77 -9.80
N THR A 145 -19.14 5.29 -10.78
CA THR A 145 -20.60 5.24 -10.78
C THR A 145 -21.05 3.89 -11.32
N CYS A 146 -22.02 3.27 -10.65
CA CYS A 146 -22.57 1.99 -11.08
C CYS A 146 -24.03 2.12 -11.54
N ASN A 147 -24.34 1.56 -12.72
CA ASN A 147 -25.71 1.56 -13.28
C ASN A 147 -26.18 0.13 -13.50
N LYS A 148 -27.49 -0.06 -13.57
CA LYS A 148 -28.07 -1.36 -13.97
C LYS A 148 -27.88 -1.56 -15.47
N GLU A 149 -27.59 -2.78 -15.90
CA GLU A 149 -27.71 -3.14 -17.32
C GLU A 149 -29.19 -3.09 -17.71
N GLU A 150 -29.56 -2.19 -18.62
CA GLU A 150 -30.90 -2.21 -19.22
C GLU A 150 -30.90 -3.22 -20.37
N THR A 151 -31.69 -4.29 -20.26
CA THR A 151 -32.08 -5.10 -21.42
C THR A 151 -33.01 -4.26 -22.30
N GLN A 152 -32.45 -3.42 -23.16
CA GLN A 152 -33.24 -2.57 -24.06
C GLN A 152 -33.80 -3.42 -25.22
N TRP A 153 -34.98 -4.02 -25.04
CA TRP A 153 -35.76 -4.61 -26.13
C TRP A 153 -36.31 -3.49 -27.02
N ARG A 154 -35.52 -2.97 -27.97
CA ARG A 154 -36.08 -2.11 -29.03
C ARG A 154 -36.81 -3.00 -30.02
N SER A 155 -38.14 -3.03 -29.97
CA SER A 155 -38.95 -3.49 -31.10
C SER A 155 -38.73 -2.52 -32.27
N ALA A 156 -38.07 -2.97 -33.33
CA ALA A 156 -38.06 -2.21 -34.59
C ALA A 156 -39.41 -2.44 -35.27
N SER A 157 -40.33 -1.49 -35.16
CA SER A 157 -41.48 -1.44 -36.07
C SER A 157 -40.92 -1.14 -37.47
N ILE A 158 -40.91 -2.13 -38.35
CA ILE A 158 -40.72 -1.86 -39.77
C ILE A 158 -41.95 -1.05 -40.18
N ALA A 159 -41.79 0.25 -40.40
CA ALA A 159 -42.80 1.03 -41.10
C ALA A 159 -42.87 0.44 -42.51
N LEU A 160 -43.81 -0.49 -42.72
CA LEU A 160 -44.18 -0.90 -44.06
C LEU A 160 -44.76 0.34 -44.73
N GLY A 161 -43.94 0.99 -45.54
CA GLY A 161 -44.42 1.96 -46.51
C GLY A 161 -45.58 1.32 -47.26
N VAL A 162 -46.65 2.08 -47.41
CA VAL A 162 -47.88 1.71 -48.10
C VAL A 162 -47.50 1.17 -49.49
N ILE A 163 -47.45 -0.14 -49.64
CA ILE A 163 -47.49 -0.80 -50.95
C ILE A 163 -48.96 -1.08 -51.19
N LEU A 164 -49.58 -0.22 -51.99
CA LEU A 164 -50.87 -0.49 -52.57
C LEU A 164 -50.78 -1.81 -53.36
N SER A 165 -51.80 -2.64 -53.16
CA SER A 165 -52.21 -3.79 -53.96
C SER A 165 -51.49 -5.13 -53.79
N VAL A 166 -52.30 -6.09 -53.34
CA VAL A 166 -52.25 -7.56 -53.44
C VAL A 166 -51.44 -8.29 -52.37
N GLY A 167 -52.16 -9.07 -51.57
CA GLY A 167 -51.76 -9.56 -50.25
C GLY A 167 -50.77 -10.71 -50.23
N ILE A 168 -50.08 -10.81 -49.09
CA ILE A 168 -49.54 -12.07 -48.53
C ILE A 168 -49.68 -11.98 -47.00
N ILE A 169 -50.39 -12.94 -46.40
CA ILE A 169 -50.37 -13.21 -44.96
C ILE A 169 -49.06 -13.93 -44.68
N GLY A 170 -48.10 -13.26 -44.08
CA GLY A 170 -46.79 -13.83 -43.72
C GLY A 170 -46.45 -13.56 -42.27
N VAL A 171 -46.64 -14.55 -41.41
CA VAL A 171 -46.11 -14.58 -40.03
C VAL A 171 -44.59 -14.60 -40.08
N GLY A 172 -43.96 -13.43 -39.91
CA GLY A 172 -42.50 -13.29 -39.88
C GLY A 172 -41.93 -13.58 -38.49
N SER A 173 -41.05 -14.58 -38.39
CA SER A 173 -40.26 -14.89 -37.19
C SER A 173 -39.42 -13.69 -36.77
N TYR A 174 -39.63 -13.18 -35.56
CA TYR A 174 -38.80 -12.14 -34.97
C TYR A 174 -37.40 -12.69 -34.64
N VAL A 175 -36.36 -12.18 -35.28
CA VAL A 175 -34.97 -12.41 -34.86
C VAL A 175 -34.55 -11.25 -33.95
N PHE A 176 -34.38 -11.54 -32.66
CA PHE A 176 -33.95 -10.58 -31.66
C PHE A 176 -32.43 -10.38 -31.72
N TYR A 177 -31.96 -9.16 -31.96
CA TYR A 177 -30.54 -8.82 -31.84
C TYR A 177 -30.26 -8.01 -30.56
N ARG A 178 -29.24 -8.44 -29.81
CA ARG A 178 -28.76 -7.84 -28.55
C ARG A 178 -27.79 -6.69 -28.88
N ARG A 179 -28.11 -5.43 -28.56
CA ARG A 179 -27.10 -4.36 -28.47
C ARG A 179 -26.91 -3.97 -27.02
N LYS A 180 -25.65 -3.99 -26.54
CA LYS A 180 -25.27 -3.53 -25.21
C LYS A 180 -25.36 -2.00 -25.17
N GLY A 181 -26.32 -1.44 -24.44
CA GLY A 181 -26.46 0.00 -24.20
C GLY A 181 -26.51 0.26 -22.70
N TYR A 182 -25.74 1.24 -22.23
CA TYR A 182 -25.67 1.69 -20.83
C TYR A 182 -26.49 2.97 -20.68
N GLN A 183 -27.50 3.00 -19.81
CA GLN A 183 -28.29 4.21 -19.53
C GLN A 183 -27.50 5.15 -18.61
N ARG A 184 -27.61 6.46 -18.86
CA ARG A 184 -26.98 7.56 -18.10
C ARG A 184 -27.92 8.10 -17.03
#